data_AF-A0ABD3BPV9-F1
#
_entry.id   AF-A0ABD3BPV9-F1
#
_cell.length_a   1.000
_cell.length_b   1.000
_cell.length_c   1.000
_cell.angle_alpha   90.00
_cell.angle_beta   90.00
_cell.angle_gamma   90.00
#
_symmetry.space_group_name_H-M   'P 1'
#
loop_
_entity.id
_entity.type
_entity.pdbx_description
1 polymer ?
#
loop_
_entity_poly.entity_id
_entity_poly.type
_entity_poly.pdbx_seq_one_letter_code
_entity_poly.pdbx_strand_id
1 'polypeptide(L)'
;MLALLGPSGSGKTTLLTALGGRLSGAHLSGTITYNGKPFSNAIKRNTGFVTQDDVLYPHLTVQETLVYTALLRLPRTLTKDHKVKHVESVIKQLGLSKCRDSIIGGSLLRGVSGGERKRVSIGQEMLINPSLIV
;
A
#
# COMPACT_ATOMS: atom_id res chain seq x y z
N MET A 1 12.63 -4.73 10.99
CA MET A 1 12.35 -3.43 10.37
C MET A 1 13.67 -2.85 9.89
N LEU A 2 13.77 -2.40 8.65
CA LEU A 2 14.95 -1.74 8.09
C LEU A 2 14.62 -0.27 7.83
N ALA A 3 15.53 0.64 8.16
CA ALA A 3 15.38 2.07 7.90
C ALA A 3 16.49 2.56 6.97
N LEU A 4 16.12 3.30 5.92
CA LEU A 4 17.05 3.90 4.98
C LEU A 4 17.09 5.42 5.21
N LEU A 5 18.22 5.94 5.69
CA LEU A 5 18.41 7.33 6.07
C LEU A 5 19.45 8.00 5.16
N GLY A 6 19.24 9.28 4.85
CA GLY A 6 20.14 10.05 3.99
C GLY A 6 19.53 11.40 3.58
N PRO A 7 20.35 12.37 3.11
CA PRO A 7 19.89 13.72 2.76
C PRO A 7 18.91 13.70 1.58
N SER A 8 18.17 14.79 1.36
CA SER A 8 17.31 14.92 0.19
C SER A 8 18.13 14.74 -1.09
N GLY A 9 17.59 14.03 -2.09
CA GLY A 9 18.30 13.74 -3.35
C GLY A 9 19.32 12.59 -3.29
N SER A 10 19.55 11.96 -2.13
CA SER A 10 20.52 10.86 -2.00
C SER A 10 20.11 9.52 -2.66
N GLY A 11 19.03 9.50 -3.44
CA GLY A 11 18.56 8.29 -4.15
C GLY A 11 17.75 7.29 -3.32
N LYS A 12 17.30 7.63 -2.10
CA LYS A 12 16.49 6.71 -1.25
C LYS A 12 15.24 6.19 -1.96
N THR A 13 14.44 7.12 -2.47
CA THR A 13 13.21 6.80 -3.21
C THR A 13 13.53 5.97 -4.45
N THR A 14 14.63 6.29 -5.15
CA THR A 14 15.11 5.53 -6.31
C THR A 14 15.47 4.10 -5.94
N LEU A 15 16.20 3.89 -4.84
CA LEU A 15 16.58 2.57 -4.34
C LEU A 15 15.35 1.75 -3.93
N LEU A 16 14.44 2.33 -3.14
CA LEU A 16 13.21 1.64 -2.75
C LEU A 16 12.37 1.28 -3.99
N THR A 17 12.28 2.17 -4.98
CA THR A 17 11.57 1.93 -6.24
C THR A 17 12.22 0.80 -7.05
N ALA A 18 13.55 0.70 -7.04
CA ALA A 18 14.28 -0.42 -7.64
C ALA A 18 13.99 -1.74 -6.92
N LEU A 19 14.04 -1.73 -5.58
CA LEU A 19 13.68 -2.87 -4.72
C LEU A 19 12.18 -3.21 -4.76
N GLY A 20 11.32 -2.33 -5.25
CA GLY A 20 9.91 -2.62 -5.53
C GLY A 20 9.68 -3.18 -6.94
N GLY A 21 10.71 -3.26 -7.78
CA GLY A 21 10.60 -3.62 -9.19
C GLY A 21 9.71 -2.67 -9.99
N ARG A 22 9.79 -1.37 -9.66
CA ARG A 22 9.02 -0.27 -10.25
C ARG A 22 9.90 0.77 -10.96
N LEU A 23 11.21 0.56 -10.97
CA LEU A 23 12.14 1.44 -11.66
C LEU A 23 12.04 1.17 -13.17
N SER A 24 11.50 2.13 -13.91
CA SER A 24 11.39 2.09 -15.38
C SER A 24 12.39 3.05 -16.00
N GLY A 25 13.07 2.63 -17.08
CA GLY A 25 13.88 3.52 -17.92
C GLY A 25 15.27 3.91 -17.38
N ALA A 26 15.69 3.39 -16.21
CA ALA A 26 17.03 3.59 -15.68
C ALA A 26 17.93 2.36 -15.90
N HIS A 27 19.23 2.57 -16.08
CA HIS A 27 20.21 1.48 -16.10
C HIS A 27 20.35 0.90 -14.69
N LEU A 28 19.68 -0.21 -14.43
CA LEU A 28 19.86 -0.99 -13.19
C LEU A 28 20.98 -2.00 -13.41
N SER A 29 22.05 -1.88 -12.64
CA SER A 29 23.14 -2.88 -12.59
C SER A 29 23.12 -3.64 -11.26
N GLY A 30 23.72 -4.82 -11.24
CA GLY A 30 23.73 -5.72 -10.09
C GLY A 30 22.57 -6.72 -10.07
N THR A 31 22.45 -7.47 -8.96
CA THR A 31 21.43 -8.51 -8.79
C THR A 31 20.59 -8.25 -7.55
N ILE A 32 19.26 -8.22 -7.71
CA ILE A 32 18.31 -8.15 -6.59
C ILE A 32 17.62 -9.52 -6.48
N THR A 33 17.70 -10.12 -5.29
CA THR A 33 17.03 -11.38 -4.99
C THR A 33 16.04 -11.23 -3.84
N TYR A 34 15.00 -12.04 -3.86
CA TYR A 34 13.96 -12.13 -2.83
C TYR A 34 13.94 -13.59 -2.38
N ASN A 35 14.37 -13.83 -1.14
CA ASN A 35 14.55 -15.19 -0.60
C ASN A 35 15.39 -16.08 -1.54
N GLY A 36 16.51 -15.54 -2.06
CA GLY A 36 17.43 -16.24 -2.96
C GLY A 36 16.92 -16.39 -4.41
N LYS A 37 15.72 -15.91 -4.74
CA LYS A 37 15.16 -15.98 -6.10
C LYS A 37 15.24 -14.63 -6.81
N PRO A 38 15.49 -14.58 -8.12
CA PRO A 38 15.48 -13.32 -8.86
C PRO A 38 14.09 -12.69 -8.85
N PHE A 39 14.04 -11.38 -9.10
CA PHE A 39 12.77 -10.66 -9.22
C PHE A 39 11.85 -11.30 -10.28
N SER A 40 10.56 -11.36 -9.98
CA SER A 40 9.55 -11.87 -10.90
C SER A 40 8.21 -11.15 -10.71
N ASN A 41 7.31 -11.27 -11.68
CA ASN A 41 5.95 -10.74 -11.57
C ASN A 41 5.17 -11.36 -10.40
N ALA A 42 5.50 -12.59 -9.99
CA ALA A 42 4.90 -13.22 -8.82
C ALA A 42 5.34 -12.52 -7.52
N ILE A 43 6.64 -12.23 -7.39
CA ILE A 43 7.17 -11.46 -6.27
C ILE A 43 6.56 -10.06 -6.24
N LYS A 44 6.47 -9.39 -7.40
CA LYS A 44 5.84 -8.07 -7.51
C LYS A 44 4.39 -8.05 -6.98
N ARG A 45 3.63 -9.12 -7.20
CA ARG A 45 2.25 -9.27 -6.67
C ARG A 45 2.21 -9.57 -5.17
N ASN A 46 3.29 -10.10 -4.60
CA ASN A 46 3.39 -10.50 -3.19
C ASN A 46 4.14 -9.47 -2.33
N THR A 47 4.58 -8.36 -2.93
CA THR A 47 5.23 -7.22 -2.25
C THR A 47 4.26 -6.05 -2.23
N GLY A 48 4.01 -5.50 -1.05
CA GLY A 48 3.33 -4.23 -0.86
C GLY A 48 4.31 -3.08 -1.03
N PHE A 49 3.93 -2.02 -1.72
CA PHE A 49 4.78 -0.83 -1.82
C PHE A 49 3.90 0.40 -1.71
N VAL A 50 4.18 1.20 -0.68
CA VAL A 50 3.45 2.41 -0.36
C VAL A 50 4.21 3.58 -0.95
N THR A 51 3.61 4.25 -1.94
CA THR A 51 4.21 5.42 -2.59
C THR A 51 4.34 6.58 -1.61
N GLN A 52 5.20 7.54 -1.92
CA GLN A 52 5.34 8.76 -1.11
C GLN A 52 4.03 9.56 -1.09
N ASP A 53 3.45 9.77 -2.27
CA ASP A 53 2.13 10.41 -2.43
C ASP A 53 1.00 9.39 -2.28
N ASP A 54 -0.05 9.77 -1.55
CA ASP A 54 -1.23 8.95 -1.33
C ASP A 54 -2.27 9.24 -2.43
N VAL A 55 -2.40 8.33 -3.40
CA VAL A 55 -3.38 8.47 -4.49
C VAL A 55 -4.65 7.70 -4.14
N LEU A 56 -5.65 8.43 -3.64
CA LEU A 56 -6.93 7.88 -3.17
C LEU A 56 -8.10 8.69 -3.73
N TYR A 57 -9.26 8.06 -3.88
CA TYR A 57 -10.49 8.75 -4.30
C TYR A 57 -11.03 9.63 -3.16
N PRO A 58 -11.08 10.97 -3.31
CA PRO A 58 -11.45 11.87 -2.21
C PRO A 58 -12.88 11.68 -1.69
N HIS A 59 -13.76 11.16 -2.54
CA HIS A 59 -15.20 11.07 -2.30
C HIS A 59 -15.62 9.78 -1.58
N LEU A 60 -14.74 8.78 -1.51
CA LEU A 60 -15.01 7.51 -0.85
C LEU A 60 -14.68 7.61 0.63
N THR A 61 -15.34 6.79 1.46
CA THR A 61 -14.95 6.58 2.85
C THR A 61 -13.70 5.71 2.98
N VAL A 62 -13.09 5.69 4.17
CA VAL A 62 -12.00 4.76 4.49
C VAL A 62 -12.44 3.31 4.25
N GLN A 63 -13.63 2.94 4.73
CA GLN A 63 -14.18 1.60 4.54
C GLN A 63 -14.41 1.28 3.06
N GLU A 64 -15.07 2.17 2.31
CA GLU A 64 -15.35 1.96 0.89
C GLU A 64 -14.06 1.79 0.09
N THR A 65 -13.05 2.62 0.37
CA THR A 65 -11.74 2.56 -0.28
C THR A 65 -11.06 1.20 -0.07
N LEU A 66 -11.05 0.71 1.17
CA LEU A 66 -10.42 -0.58 1.49
C LEU A 66 -11.25 -1.78 1.01
N VAL A 67 -12.58 -1.71 1.09
CA VAL A 67 -13.48 -2.74 0.53
C VAL A 67 -13.31 -2.83 -0.98
N TYR A 68 -13.30 -1.69 -1.69
CA TYR A 68 -13.08 -1.64 -3.12
C TYR A 68 -11.73 -2.28 -3.50
N THR A 69 -10.68 -1.94 -2.76
CA THR A 69 -9.34 -2.53 -2.93
C THR A 69 -9.36 -4.04 -2.69
N ALA A 70 -10.03 -4.50 -1.63
CA ALA A 70 -10.16 -5.92 -1.30
C ALA A 70 -10.93 -6.71 -2.36
N LEU A 71 -12.00 -6.15 -2.90
CA LEU A 71 -12.79 -6.77 -3.97
C LEU A 71 -11.95 -7.01 -5.23
N LEU A 72 -11.10 -6.05 -5.58
CA LEU A 72 -10.23 -6.12 -6.76
C LEU A 72 -8.99 -6.99 -6.57
N ARG A 73 -8.34 -6.92 -5.40
CA ARG A 73 -7.02 -7.54 -5.19
C ARG A 73 -7.07 -8.92 -4.52
N LEU A 74 -8.12 -9.23 -3.74
CA LEU A 74 -8.23 -10.53 -3.08
C LEU A 74 -8.78 -11.61 -4.02
N PRO A 75 -8.37 -12.89 -3.83
CA PRO A 75 -8.86 -14.01 -4.62
C PRO A 75 -10.39 -14.07 -4.74
N ARG A 76 -10.88 -14.52 -5.91
CA ARG A 76 -12.31 -14.74 -6.15
C ARG A 76 -12.89 -15.89 -5.33
N THR A 77 -12.05 -16.76 -4.80
CA THR A 77 -12.42 -17.85 -3.88
C THR A 77 -12.93 -17.34 -2.53
N LEU A 78 -12.60 -16.11 -2.15
CA LEU A 78 -13.12 -15.47 -0.93
C LEU A 78 -14.47 -14.81 -1.21
N THR A 79 -15.45 -15.11 -0.37
CA THR A 79 -16.77 -14.48 -0.42
C THR A 79 -16.66 -12.98 -0.12
N LYS A 80 -17.62 -12.21 -0.61
CA LYS A 80 -17.70 -10.76 -0.32
C LYS A 80 -17.69 -10.49 1.19
N ASP A 81 -18.42 -11.28 1.96
CA ASP A 81 -18.48 -11.16 3.43
C ASP A 81 -17.10 -11.38 4.08
N HIS A 82 -16.36 -12.41 3.66
CA HIS A 82 -15.01 -12.66 4.16
C HIS A 82 -14.04 -11.52 3.80
N LYS A 83 -14.15 -10.97 2.60
CA LYS A 83 -13.34 -9.81 2.18
C LYS A 83 -13.64 -8.57 3.04
N VAL A 84 -14.91 -8.31 3.32
CA VAL A 84 -15.33 -7.19 4.19
C VAL A 84 -14.81 -7.40 5.62
N LYS A 85 -14.97 -8.61 6.18
CA LYS A 85 -14.43 -8.94 7.52
C LYS A 85 -12.91 -8.75 7.61
N HIS A 86 -12.17 -9.11 6.55
CA HIS A 86 -10.73 -8.86 6.49
C HIS A 86 -10.41 -7.36 6.50
N VAL A 87 -11.16 -6.55 5.75
CA VAL A 87 -11.04 -5.09 5.75
C VAL A 87 -11.29 -4.51 7.15
N GLU A 88 -12.30 -4.97 7.87
CA GLU A 88 -12.56 -4.55 9.26
C GLU A 88 -11.36 -4.82 10.18
N SER A 89 -10.73 -5.98 10.03
CA SER A 89 -9.51 -6.31 10.78
C SER A 89 -8.37 -5.35 10.46
N VAL A 90 -8.15 -5.03 9.17
CA VAL A 90 -7.11 -4.08 8.75
C VAL A 90 -7.38 -2.66 9.27
N ILE A 91 -8.63 -2.19 9.21
CA ILE A 91 -9.04 -0.90 9.78
C ILE A 91 -8.71 -0.83 11.26
N LYS A 92 -9.03 -1.89 12.02
CA LYS A 92 -8.73 -1.97 13.45
C LYS A 92 -7.23 -1.99 13.73
N GLN A 93 -6.46 -2.80 13.01
CA GLN A 93 -5.01 -2.91 13.18
C GLN A 93 -4.29 -1.58 12.91
N LEU A 94 -4.79 -0.78 11.98
CA LEU A 94 -4.23 0.53 11.62
C LEU A 94 -4.80 1.68 12.45
N GLY A 95 -5.66 1.40 13.45
CA GLY A 95 -6.25 2.43 14.30
C GLY A 95 -7.15 3.41 13.53
N LEU A 96 -7.79 2.94 12.45
CA LEU A 96 -8.66 3.75 11.58
C LEU A 96 -10.15 3.64 11.98
N SER A 97 -10.49 2.90 13.04
CA SER A 97 -11.88 2.65 13.42
C SER A 97 -12.71 3.92 13.64
N LYS A 98 -12.10 5.00 14.18
CA LYS A 98 -12.80 6.27 14.45
C LYS A 98 -13.16 7.06 13.19
N CYS A 99 -12.40 6.88 12.10
CA CYS A 99 -12.60 7.59 10.84
C CYS A 99 -13.02 6.65 9.70
N ARG A 100 -13.46 5.43 10.05
CA ARG A 100 -13.93 4.38 9.13
C ARG A 100 -14.93 4.90 8.09
N ASP A 101 -15.93 5.64 8.55
CA ASP A 101 -17.03 6.15 7.71
C ASP A 101 -16.78 7.59 7.25
N SER A 102 -15.62 8.17 7.59
CA SER A 102 -15.20 9.48 7.10
C SER A 102 -14.66 9.36 5.67
N ILE A 103 -15.00 10.34 4.84
CA ILE A 103 -14.43 10.47 3.49
C ILE A 103 -12.92 10.70 3.54
N ILE A 104 -12.20 10.19 2.55
CA ILE A 104 -10.75 10.40 2.43
C ILE A 104 -10.43 11.89 2.30
N GLY A 105 -11.22 12.62 1.51
CA GLY A 105 -10.98 14.02 1.20
C GLY A 105 -9.74 14.25 0.34
N GLY A 106 -9.42 15.51 0.12
CA GLY A 106 -8.31 15.99 -0.70
C GLY A 106 -8.12 17.50 -0.50
N SER A 107 -7.43 18.16 -1.43
CA SER A 107 -7.14 19.60 -1.32
C SER A 107 -8.39 20.48 -1.29
N LEU A 108 -9.45 20.06 -1.98
CA LEU A 108 -10.71 20.82 -2.13
C LEU A 108 -11.83 20.35 -1.18
N LEU A 109 -11.68 19.15 -0.61
CA LEU A 109 -12.71 18.50 0.20
C LEU A 109 -12.08 18.01 1.50
N ARG A 110 -12.48 18.59 2.62
CA ARG A 110 -11.96 18.16 3.93
C ARG A 110 -12.41 16.74 4.24
N GLY A 111 -11.48 15.88 4.60
CA GLY A 111 -11.73 14.51 5.00
C GLY A 111 -10.82 14.11 6.17
N VAL A 112 -10.29 12.89 6.13
CA VAL A 112 -9.34 12.39 7.13
C VAL A 112 -8.04 13.21 7.17
N SER A 113 -7.35 13.17 8.31
CA SER A 113 -6.04 13.80 8.47
C SER A 113 -4.98 13.19 7.54
N GLY A 114 -3.87 13.90 7.31
CA GLY A 114 -2.77 13.37 6.50
C GLY A 114 -2.18 12.06 7.04
N GLY A 115 -2.07 11.93 8.37
CA GLY A 115 -1.60 10.69 9.00
C GLY A 115 -2.58 9.53 8.86
N GLU A 116 -3.89 9.79 8.96
CA GLU A 116 -4.92 8.79 8.69
C GLU A 116 -4.90 8.38 7.22
N ARG A 117 -4.83 9.34 6.30
CA ARG A 117 -4.72 9.10 4.86
C ARG A 117 -3.54 8.19 4.54
N LYS A 118 -2.38 8.45 5.15
CA LYS A 118 -1.20 7.60 4.98
C LYS A 118 -1.45 6.16 5.45
N ARG A 119 -2.12 6.00 6.58
CA ARG A 119 -2.52 4.68 7.09
C ARG A 119 -3.52 3.99 6.17
N VAL A 120 -4.43 4.70 5.52
CA VAL A 120 -5.32 4.11 4.48
C VAL A 120 -4.50 3.54 3.33
N SER A 121 -3.51 4.28 2.82
CA SER A 121 -2.62 3.80 1.75
C SER A 121 -1.80 2.58 2.17
N ILE A 122 -1.32 2.53 3.42
CA ILE A 122 -0.71 1.33 4.00
C ILE A 122 -1.72 0.17 4.02
N GLY A 123 -2.97 0.43 4.42
CA GLY A 123 -4.05 -0.56 4.45
C GLY A 123 -4.33 -1.20 3.09
N GLN A 124 -4.28 -0.42 1.99
CA GLN A 124 -4.46 -0.96 0.64
C GLN A 124 -3.42 -2.03 0.29
N GLU A 125 -2.17 -1.85 0.72
CA GLU A 125 -1.09 -2.82 0.52
C GLU A 125 -1.14 -3.97 1.52
N MET A 126 -1.54 -3.72 2.78
CA MET A 126 -1.68 -4.77 3.80
C MET A 126 -2.80 -5.78 3.49
N LEU A 127 -3.84 -5.38 2.75
CA LEU A 127 -4.96 -6.26 2.43
C LEU A 127 -4.54 -7.56 1.76
N ILE A 128 -3.51 -7.53 0.90
CA ILE A 128 -3.02 -8.72 0.19
C ILE A 128 -2.07 -9.59 1.01
N ASN A 129 -1.86 -9.27 2.30
CA ASN A 129 -0.93 -9.94 3.21
C ASN A 129 0.46 -10.17 2.57
N PRO A 130 1.13 -9.09 2.12
CA PRO A 130 2.38 -9.22 1.40
C PRO A 130 3.50 -9.69 2.33
N SER A 131 4.45 -10.47 1.80
CA SER A 131 5.61 -10.94 2.58
C SER A 131 6.64 -9.83 2.83
N LEU A 132 6.55 -8.74 2.08
CA LEU A 132 7.42 -7.55 2.17
C LEU A 132 6.56 -6.31 1.96
N ILE A 133 6.73 -5.30 2.82
CA ILE A 133 6.18 -3.95 2.63
C ILE A 133 7.35 -2.98 2.52
N VAL A 134 7.34 -2.17 1.47
CA VAL A 134 8.32 -1.12 1.18
C VAL A 134 7.67 0.25 1.30
#